data_AF-A0A1E7Z7M3-F1
#
_entry.id   AF-A0A1E7Z7M3-F1
#
_cell.length_a   1.000
_cell.length_b   1.000
_cell.length_c   1.000
_cell.angle_alpha   90.00
_cell.angle_beta   90.00
_cell.angle_gamma   90.00
#
_symmetry.space_group_name_H-M   'P 1'
#
loop_
_entity.id
_entity.type
_entity.pdbx_description
1 polymer ?
#
loop_
_entity_poly.entity_id
_entity_poly.type
_entity_poly.pdbx_seq_one_letter_code
_entity_poly.pdbx_strand_id
1 'polypeptide(L)'
;METNGMRSAIKHYQRGGIWLSAALLLLLLVAATGMTLTMTLTGTTEQLLWRQQFLAVQAKRDVAINNVITQMYLPEKWPANLPPAITKHVSHVQETRFNDADILSAHLSVQRSAGPFTQSREMDIVRFPLIMNVPAAPLVVFSHLHHQSGFTLYLQPSKQNPAYRYSLWSSAPVLSASNRLTCETEVINLVHCKSSPLSSNNHRASDIVENDTQLNIPIAHYLFASDLDGSSTDDYQKLAWVKATSCDSLPSPASFIWITGHCRIRAKQMVGSSAAPVLLVIENGHLELEDQASIFGMVVSLRVNNQFSWKVKMAENTKIIGSLLVNHPTSSDSHFNVVYDHALLRQLQRSPALQQLAVIPGTEKPGTVK
;
A
#
# COMPACT_ATOMS: atom_id res chain seq x y z
N MET A 1 68.17 69.11 89.13
CA MET A 1 67.14 69.46 88.13
C MET A 1 67.30 68.48 86.99
N GLU A 2 66.20 67.75 86.71
CA GLU A 2 65.84 66.98 85.50
C GLU A 2 66.85 65.91 84.98
N THR A 3 66.66 64.60 85.21
CA THR A 3 65.70 63.59 84.67
C THR A 3 65.76 63.30 83.17
N ASN A 4 66.13 62.06 82.83
CA ASN A 4 65.57 61.13 81.80
C ASN A 4 66.71 60.20 81.32
N GLY A 5 66.65 58.87 81.31
CA GLY A 5 65.53 57.92 81.35
C GLY A 5 65.49 57.14 80.02
N MET A 6 65.89 55.85 80.00
CA MET A 6 65.55 54.81 79.00
C MET A 6 66.44 53.57 79.19
N ARG A 7 66.05 52.32 78.91
CA ARG A 7 64.79 51.54 79.00
C ARG A 7 65.26 50.09 78.82
N SER A 8 64.76 49.20 79.66
CA SER A 8 65.09 47.76 79.68
C SER A 8 64.42 47.01 78.51
N ALA A 9 65.14 46.06 77.91
CA ALA A 9 64.65 45.18 76.84
C ALA A 9 64.33 43.78 77.39
N ILE A 10 63.06 43.38 77.29
CA ILE A 10 62.60 42.02 77.61
C ILE A 10 62.28 41.31 76.29
N LYS A 11 63.00 40.21 76.00
CA LYS A 11 62.72 39.28 74.89
C LYS A 11 61.55 38.36 75.27
N HIS A 12 60.41 38.49 74.58
CA HIS A 12 59.34 37.49 74.61
C HIS A 12 59.46 36.53 73.43
N TYR A 13 59.40 35.24 73.74
CA TYR A 13 59.60 34.11 72.86
C TYR A 13 58.26 33.69 72.20
N GLN A 14 58.11 33.91 70.89
CA GLN A 14 56.90 33.57 70.13
C GLN A 14 56.90 32.07 69.71
N ARG A 15 56.36 31.18 70.56
CA ARG A 15 56.06 29.78 70.16
C ARG A 15 54.60 29.54 69.76
N GLY A 16 53.68 30.47 70.04
CA GLY A 16 52.26 30.35 69.70
C GLY A 16 51.88 30.68 68.25
N GLY A 17 52.65 31.55 67.58
CA GLY A 17 52.34 31.99 66.20
C GLY A 17 52.58 30.92 65.13
N ILE A 18 53.55 30.03 65.34
CA ILE A 18 53.93 29.01 64.35
C ILE A 18 52.83 27.94 64.22
N TRP A 19 52.25 27.49 65.33
CA TRP A 19 51.17 26.50 65.33
C TRP A 19 49.86 27.01 64.73
N LEU A 20 49.51 28.28 64.99
CA LEU A 20 48.34 28.92 64.37
C LEU A 20 48.52 29.10 62.86
N SER A 21 49.73 29.49 62.41
CA SER A 21 50.01 29.65 60.98
C SER A 21 49.93 28.33 60.22
N ALA A 22 50.46 27.23 60.80
CA ALA A 22 50.41 25.91 60.19
C ALA A 22 48.97 25.37 60.10
N ALA A 23 48.17 25.54 61.15
CA ALA A 23 46.75 25.13 61.14
C ALA A 23 45.93 25.92 60.11
N LEU A 24 46.18 27.22 59.97
CA LEU A 24 45.49 28.07 59.00
C LEU A 24 45.85 27.69 57.55
N LEU A 25 47.13 27.37 57.29
CA LEU A 25 47.62 26.92 55.98
C LEU A 25 46.99 25.57 55.57
N LEU A 26 46.87 24.66 56.53
CA LEU A 26 46.25 23.35 56.32
C LEU A 26 44.75 23.48 56.04
N LEU A 27 44.06 24.39 56.73
CA LEU A 27 42.65 24.71 56.48
C LEU A 27 42.43 25.32 55.09
N LEU A 28 43.31 26.23 54.66
CA LEU A 28 43.26 26.82 53.32
C LEU A 28 43.51 25.78 52.22
N LEU A 29 44.44 24.85 52.43
CA LEU A 29 44.71 23.74 51.50
C LEU A 29 43.51 22.80 51.38
N VAL A 30 42.87 22.44 52.49
CA VAL A 30 41.67 21.58 52.50
C VAL A 30 40.47 22.29 51.87
N ALA A 31 40.30 23.60 52.11
CA ALA A 31 39.24 24.37 51.48
C ALA A 31 39.45 24.49 49.96
N ALA A 32 40.69 24.72 49.50
CA ALA A 32 41.01 24.82 48.08
C ALA A 32 40.84 23.47 47.34
N THR A 33 41.25 22.36 47.95
CA THR A 33 41.03 21.03 47.37
C THR A 33 39.55 20.64 47.38
N GLY A 34 38.80 21.00 48.43
CA GLY A 34 37.34 20.80 48.47
C GLY A 34 36.59 21.58 47.40
N MET A 35 36.95 22.85 47.17
CA MET A 35 36.32 23.67 46.12
C MET A 35 36.63 23.16 44.72
N THR A 36 37.87 22.74 44.45
CA THR A 36 38.24 22.21 43.13
C THR A 36 37.58 20.85 42.85
N LEU A 37 37.46 19.98 43.86
CA LEU A 37 36.78 18.70 43.72
C LEU A 37 35.28 18.89 43.47
N THR A 38 34.64 19.79 44.21
CA THR A 38 33.20 20.09 44.03
C THR A 38 32.92 20.73 42.68
N MET A 39 33.75 21.68 42.22
CA MET A 39 33.62 22.29 40.88
C MET A 39 33.81 21.27 39.74
N THR A 40 34.75 20.34 39.87
CA THR A 40 34.96 19.30 38.84
C THR A 40 33.85 18.26 38.83
N LEU A 41 33.34 17.88 40.01
CA LEU A 41 32.19 16.98 40.14
C LEU A 41 30.90 17.60 39.60
N THR A 42 30.59 18.86 39.93
CA THR A 42 29.40 19.53 39.39
C THR A 42 29.51 19.81 37.90
N GLY A 43 30.69 20.21 37.41
CA GLY A 43 30.92 20.40 35.98
C GLY A 43 30.76 19.12 35.16
N THR A 44 31.21 17.97 35.70
CA THR A 44 31.08 16.67 35.01
C THR A 44 29.66 16.11 35.05
N THR A 45 28.93 16.28 36.17
CA THR A 45 27.53 15.84 36.26
C THR A 45 26.62 16.64 35.34
N GLU A 46 26.82 17.95 35.22
CA GLU A 46 26.07 18.78 34.25
C GLU A 46 26.34 18.35 32.80
N GLN A 47 27.59 18.07 32.45
CA GLN A 47 27.94 17.57 31.12
C GLN A 47 27.32 16.20 30.80
N LEU A 48 27.28 15.30 31.79
CA LEU A 48 26.64 13.99 31.65
C LEU A 48 25.12 14.11 31.49
N LEU A 49 24.48 14.99 32.26
CA LEU A 49 23.06 15.25 32.19
C LEU A 49 22.67 15.79 30.80
N TRP A 50 23.46 16.75 30.29
CA TRP A 50 23.29 17.29 28.94
C TRP A 50 23.46 16.24 27.85
N ARG A 51 24.47 15.37 27.96
CA ARG A 51 24.65 14.26 26.99
C ARG A 51 23.49 13.26 27.02
N GLN A 52 23.01 12.89 28.20
CA GLN A 52 21.88 11.98 28.31
C GLN A 52 20.58 12.59 27.76
N GLN A 53 20.31 13.86 28.06
CA GLN A 53 19.17 14.56 27.49
C GLN A 53 19.31 14.69 25.98
N PHE A 54 20.50 15.00 25.46
CA PHE A 54 20.74 15.08 24.03
C PHE A 54 20.45 13.75 23.32
N LEU A 55 20.95 12.64 23.86
CA LEU A 55 20.70 11.29 23.33
C LEU A 55 19.23 10.88 23.44
N ALA A 56 18.58 11.14 24.57
CA ALA A 56 17.16 10.85 24.77
C ALA A 56 16.26 11.65 23.81
N VAL A 57 16.62 12.91 23.55
CA VAL A 57 15.92 13.75 22.57
C VAL A 57 16.25 13.28 21.15
N GLN A 58 17.46 12.78 20.85
CA GLN A 58 17.75 12.15 19.54
C GLN A 58 16.93 10.87 19.30
N ALA A 59 16.86 9.97 20.28
CA ALA A 59 16.07 8.75 20.17
C ALA A 59 14.57 9.04 19.96
N LYS A 60 14.01 10.01 20.71
CA LYS A 60 12.62 10.47 20.49
C LYS A 60 12.43 11.18 19.13
N ARG A 61 13.47 11.78 18.56
CA ARG A 61 13.46 12.46 17.25
C ARG A 61 13.41 11.47 16.09
N ASP A 62 14.23 10.42 16.13
CA ASP A 62 14.27 9.41 15.06
C ASP A 62 12.96 8.61 14.98
N VAL A 63 12.34 8.29 16.12
CA VAL A 63 11.02 7.65 16.17
C VAL A 63 9.95 8.50 15.47
N ALA A 64 10.02 9.82 15.57
CA ALA A 64 9.00 10.68 15.01
C ALA A 64 9.10 10.87 13.50
N ILE A 65 10.33 10.99 12.95
CA ILE A 65 10.51 11.02 11.49
C ILE A 65 10.25 9.63 10.90
N ASN A 66 10.71 8.57 11.56
CA ASN A 66 10.37 7.21 11.16
C ASN A 66 8.87 6.95 11.22
N ASN A 67 8.14 7.53 12.18
CA ASN A 67 6.67 7.44 12.21
C ASN A 67 6.00 8.16 11.04
N VAL A 68 6.55 9.27 10.55
CA VAL A 68 6.04 9.92 9.34
C VAL A 68 6.33 9.06 8.12
N ILE A 69 7.53 8.48 8.05
CA ILE A 69 7.93 7.56 6.99
C ILE A 69 7.07 6.28 6.99
N THR A 70 6.83 5.67 8.14
CA THR A 70 5.93 4.51 8.28
C THR A 70 4.48 4.85 7.97
N GLN A 71 4.02 6.07 8.27
CA GLN A 71 2.72 6.55 7.81
C GLN A 71 2.67 6.75 6.29
N MET A 72 3.78 7.10 5.64
CA MET A 72 3.86 7.18 4.18
C MET A 72 3.72 5.81 3.50
N TYR A 73 4.11 4.72 4.18
CA TYR A 73 3.87 3.36 3.70
C TYR A 73 2.43 2.86 3.85
N LEU A 74 1.50 3.66 4.41
CA LEU A 74 0.09 3.29 4.51
C LEU A 74 -0.72 3.92 3.36
N PRO A 75 -1.22 3.12 2.39
CA PRO A 75 -1.95 3.57 1.19
C PRO A 75 -3.07 4.58 1.44
N GLU A 76 -3.71 4.45 2.59
CA GLU A 76 -4.97 5.10 2.92
C GLU A 76 -4.80 6.45 3.64
N LYS A 77 -3.58 6.76 4.10
CA LYS A 77 -3.34 7.87 5.03
C LYS A 77 -2.08 8.61 4.67
N TRP A 78 -2.00 9.19 3.46
CA TRP A 78 -1.21 10.41 3.39
C TRP A 78 -1.98 11.48 4.17
N PRO A 79 -1.54 11.91 5.37
CA PRO A 79 -2.28 12.89 6.11
C PRO A 79 -2.31 14.18 5.28
N ALA A 80 -3.51 14.70 5.00
CA ALA A 80 -3.67 15.97 4.30
C ALA A 80 -2.85 17.08 5.00
N ASN A 81 -2.71 16.97 6.32
CA ASN A 81 -1.93 17.85 7.17
C ASN A 81 -0.91 17.04 7.98
N LEU A 82 0.39 17.23 7.69
CA LEU A 82 1.44 16.82 8.61
C LEU A 82 1.41 17.72 9.86
N PRO A 83 1.91 17.26 11.02
CA PRO A 83 2.08 18.13 12.17
C PRO A 83 2.88 19.39 11.78
N PRO A 84 2.54 20.58 12.31
CA PRO A 84 3.10 21.86 11.85
C PRO A 84 4.62 21.97 12.00
N ALA A 85 5.24 21.14 12.84
CA ALA A 85 6.69 21.05 13.01
C ALA A 85 7.40 20.31 11.86
N ILE A 86 6.67 19.69 10.93
CA ILE A 86 7.20 18.88 9.84
C ILE A 86 6.87 19.55 8.50
N THR A 87 7.90 19.89 7.73
CA THR A 87 7.80 20.40 6.37
C THR A 87 8.14 19.30 5.38
N LYS A 88 7.32 19.12 4.35
CA LYS A 88 7.61 18.20 3.24
C LYS A 88 7.94 18.99 1.99
N HIS A 89 8.92 18.50 1.24
CA HIS A 89 9.23 18.97 -0.10
C HIS A 89 9.30 17.78 -1.04
N VAL A 90 8.48 17.78 -2.08
CA VAL A 90 8.51 16.78 -3.15
C VAL A 90 9.10 17.45 -4.39
N SER A 91 10.15 16.87 -4.97
CA SER A 91 10.80 17.37 -6.18
C SER A 91 11.07 16.21 -7.15
N HIS A 92 11.53 16.54 -8.37
CA HIS A 92 11.93 15.55 -9.38
C HIS A 92 10.86 14.49 -9.63
N VAL A 93 9.61 14.92 -9.82
CA VAL A 93 8.50 14.01 -10.11
C VAL A 93 8.63 13.55 -11.55
N GLN A 94 8.81 12.24 -11.75
CA GLN A 94 8.86 11.60 -13.06
C GLN A 94 7.78 10.53 -13.14
N GLU A 95 6.95 10.62 -14.17
CA GLU A 95 5.93 9.62 -14.48
C GLU A 95 6.43 8.72 -15.60
N THR A 96 6.37 7.42 -15.38
CA THR A 96 6.73 6.38 -16.34
C THR A 96 5.59 5.40 -16.44
N ARG A 97 5.30 4.91 -17.64
CA ARG A 97 4.31 3.85 -17.82
C ARG A 97 5.00 2.49 -17.84
N PHE A 98 4.49 1.56 -17.03
CA PHE A 98 4.91 0.16 -17.04
C PHE A 98 3.67 -0.71 -17.23
N ASN A 99 3.64 -1.48 -18.33
CA ASN A 99 2.44 -2.12 -18.85
C ASN A 99 1.29 -1.08 -19.01
N ASP A 100 0.19 -1.28 -18.30
CA ASP A 100 -0.94 -0.34 -18.23
C ASP A 100 -0.83 0.65 -17.06
N ALA A 101 0.06 0.42 -16.10
CA ALA A 101 0.16 1.22 -14.88
C ALA A 101 0.97 2.50 -15.10
N ASP A 102 0.45 3.61 -14.59
CA ASP A 102 1.16 4.87 -14.49
C ASP A 102 1.95 4.87 -13.15
N ILE A 103 3.29 4.81 -13.22
CA ILE A 103 4.20 4.78 -12.07
C ILE A 103 4.79 6.18 -11.88
N LEU A 104 4.66 6.73 -10.67
CA LEU A 104 5.20 8.04 -10.31
C LEU A 104 6.38 7.86 -9.38
N SER A 105 7.55 8.30 -9.81
CA SER A 105 8.75 8.42 -8.98
C SER A 105 8.94 9.87 -8.56
N ALA A 106 9.43 10.11 -7.34
CA ALA A 106 9.69 11.45 -6.84
C ALA A 106 10.79 11.46 -5.78
N HIS A 107 11.50 12.57 -5.67
CA HIS A 107 12.41 12.85 -4.57
C HIS A 107 11.63 13.49 -3.41
N LEU A 108 11.73 12.90 -2.22
CA LEU A 108 11.08 13.37 -1.02
C LEU A 108 12.10 13.84 0.01
N SER A 109 11.98 15.11 0.42
CA SER A 109 12.67 15.67 1.58
C SER A 109 11.67 15.96 2.69
N VAL A 110 11.84 15.30 3.84
CA VAL A 110 11.08 15.56 5.06
C VAL A 110 11.98 16.30 6.04
N GLN A 111 11.55 17.48 6.49
CA GLN A 111 12.25 18.30 7.46
C GLN A 111 11.42 18.45 8.71
N ARG A 112 12.06 18.42 9.88
CA ARG A 112 11.41 18.72 11.15
C ARG A 112 12.22 19.75 11.93
N SER A 113 11.55 20.81 12.36
CA SER A 113 12.11 21.79 13.30
C SER A 113 11.77 21.39 14.74
N ALA A 114 12.77 21.44 15.62
CA ALA A 114 12.59 21.19 17.05
C ALA A 114 13.51 22.12 17.86
N GLY A 115 13.03 23.33 18.15
CA GLY A 115 13.85 24.38 18.76
C GLY A 115 14.89 24.91 17.77
N PRO A 116 16.18 25.05 18.16
CA PRO A 116 17.21 25.62 17.30
C PRO A 116 17.72 24.65 16.22
N PHE A 117 17.29 23.39 16.25
CA PHE A 117 17.81 22.35 15.37
C PHE A 117 16.81 21.98 14.27
N THR A 118 17.31 21.75 13.06
CA THR A 118 16.54 21.20 11.94
C THR A 118 17.11 19.85 11.53
N GLN A 119 16.26 18.83 11.49
CA GLN A 119 16.61 17.50 10.96
C GLN A 119 15.93 17.31 9.61
N SER A 120 16.68 16.87 8.60
CA SER A 120 16.15 16.47 7.29
C SER A 120 16.36 14.99 7.04
N ARG A 121 15.46 14.36 6.30
CA ARG A 121 15.64 13.04 5.66
C ARG A 121 15.28 13.18 4.19
N GLU A 122 16.14 12.66 3.34
CA GLU A 122 15.93 12.62 1.89
C GLU A 122 15.85 11.16 1.45
N MET A 123 14.92 10.87 0.55
CA MET A 123 14.73 9.56 -0.05
C MET A 123 14.02 9.70 -1.39
N ASP A 124 14.20 8.73 -2.27
CA ASP A 124 13.37 8.62 -3.47
C ASP A 124 12.23 7.64 -3.21
N ILE A 125 11.03 8.03 -3.63
CA ILE A 125 9.80 7.26 -3.47
C ILE A 125 9.22 6.91 -4.84
N VAL A 126 8.51 5.80 -4.88
CA VAL A 126 7.73 5.37 -6.03
C VAL A 126 6.29 5.08 -5.60
N ARG A 127 5.34 5.65 -6.33
CA ARG A 127 3.92 5.39 -6.22
C ARG A 127 3.47 4.62 -7.45
N PHE A 128 2.80 3.50 -7.23
CA PHE A 128 2.33 2.61 -8.29
C PHE A 128 0.98 2.01 -7.90
N PRO A 129 0.09 1.71 -8.85
CA PRO A 129 -1.18 1.05 -8.54
C PRO A 129 -0.93 -0.40 -8.13
N LEU A 130 -1.79 -0.94 -7.26
CA LEU A 130 -1.81 -2.36 -6.94
C LEU A 130 -2.11 -3.18 -8.20
N ILE A 131 -3.12 -2.76 -8.96
CA ILE A 131 -3.47 -3.37 -10.25
C ILE A 131 -2.50 -2.86 -11.31
N MET A 132 -1.58 -3.70 -11.75
CA MET A 132 -0.53 -3.36 -12.71
C MET A 132 -1.00 -3.50 -14.17
N ASN A 133 -1.91 -4.44 -14.43
CA ASN A 133 -2.47 -4.71 -15.75
C ASN A 133 -3.98 -4.60 -15.72
N VAL A 134 -4.55 -3.84 -16.66
CA VAL A 134 -6.00 -3.80 -16.84
C VAL A 134 -6.36 -4.87 -17.88
N PRO A 135 -7.27 -5.81 -17.56
CA PRO A 135 -7.68 -6.86 -18.49
C PRO A 135 -8.09 -6.28 -19.85
N ALA A 136 -7.56 -6.84 -20.93
CA ALA A 136 -7.90 -6.45 -22.31
C ALA A 136 -9.25 -7.02 -22.79
N ALA A 137 -9.93 -7.82 -21.95
CA ALA A 137 -11.19 -8.48 -22.28
C ALA A 137 -12.14 -8.50 -21.07
N PRO A 138 -13.47 -8.56 -21.27
CA PRO A 138 -14.42 -8.74 -20.17
C PRO A 138 -14.27 -10.09 -19.46
N LEU A 139 -13.85 -11.14 -20.17
CA LEU A 139 -13.57 -12.45 -19.57
C LEU A 139 -12.14 -12.89 -19.90
N VAL A 140 -11.34 -13.11 -18.86
CA VAL A 140 -9.99 -13.65 -18.96
C VAL A 140 -9.91 -14.99 -18.23
N VAL A 141 -9.43 -16.03 -18.90
CA VAL A 141 -9.42 -17.41 -18.39
C VAL A 141 -7.99 -17.98 -18.43
N PHE A 142 -7.38 -18.10 -17.26
CA PHE A 142 -6.04 -18.70 -17.05
C PHE A 142 -6.09 -20.23 -16.96
N SER A 143 -7.25 -20.82 -17.29
CA SER A 143 -7.48 -22.27 -17.33
C SER A 143 -8.35 -22.61 -18.54
N HIS A 144 -9.18 -23.65 -18.44
CA HIS A 144 -10.09 -24.07 -19.50
C HIS A 144 -11.55 -23.75 -19.21
N LEU A 145 -12.27 -23.35 -20.25
CA LEU A 145 -13.73 -23.28 -20.25
C LEU A 145 -14.31 -24.67 -20.52
N HIS A 146 -15.12 -25.16 -19.61
CA HIS A 146 -15.89 -26.40 -19.81
C HIS A 146 -16.77 -26.30 -21.06
N HIS A 147 -16.89 -27.36 -21.84
CA HIS A 147 -17.64 -27.35 -23.11
C HIS A 147 -19.15 -27.05 -22.98
N GLN A 148 -19.72 -27.10 -21.77
CA GLN A 148 -21.12 -26.74 -21.50
C GLN A 148 -21.27 -25.37 -20.83
N SER A 149 -20.18 -24.69 -20.47
CA SER A 149 -20.30 -23.34 -19.91
C SER A 149 -20.72 -22.34 -20.97
N GLY A 150 -21.66 -21.47 -20.60
CA GLY A 150 -22.16 -20.41 -21.46
C GLY A 150 -21.60 -19.04 -21.07
N PHE A 151 -21.62 -18.10 -22.00
CA PHE A 151 -21.31 -16.70 -21.71
C PHE A 151 -22.05 -15.76 -22.65
N THR A 152 -22.36 -14.59 -22.14
CA THR A 152 -22.74 -13.41 -22.92
C THR A 152 -21.79 -12.27 -22.57
N LEU A 153 -20.94 -11.89 -23.52
CA LEU A 153 -19.88 -10.91 -23.30
C LEU A 153 -20.14 -9.68 -24.17
N TYR A 154 -20.14 -8.51 -23.56
CA TYR A 154 -20.40 -7.25 -24.27
C TYR A 154 -19.13 -6.41 -24.31
N LEU A 155 -18.76 -6.00 -25.52
CA LEU A 155 -17.71 -5.02 -25.80
C LEU A 155 -18.32 -3.67 -26.14
N GLN A 156 -17.62 -2.61 -25.73
CA GLN A 156 -17.87 -1.26 -26.23
C GLN A 156 -17.38 -1.15 -27.68
N PRO A 157 -18.02 -0.36 -28.55
CA PRO A 157 -17.62 -0.24 -29.94
C PRO A 157 -16.16 0.22 -30.13
N SER A 158 -15.44 -0.49 -30.99
CA SER A 158 -14.00 -0.34 -31.24
C SER A 158 -13.57 1.08 -31.67
N LYS A 159 -14.51 1.88 -32.18
CA LYS A 159 -14.28 3.31 -32.51
C LYS A 159 -13.81 4.14 -31.31
N GLN A 160 -14.04 3.67 -30.08
CA GLN A 160 -13.69 4.39 -28.84
C GLN A 160 -12.27 4.06 -28.33
N ASN A 161 -11.67 2.92 -28.69
CA ASN A 161 -10.23 2.62 -28.47
C ASN A 161 -9.79 1.37 -29.26
N PRO A 162 -8.75 1.44 -30.11
CA PRO A 162 -8.27 0.31 -30.91
C PRO A 162 -7.67 -0.86 -30.08
N ALA A 163 -7.42 -0.66 -28.79
CA ALA A 163 -6.97 -1.69 -27.86
C ALA A 163 -8.10 -2.65 -27.40
N TYR A 164 -9.38 -2.29 -27.59
CA TYR A 164 -10.54 -3.09 -27.16
C TYR A 164 -10.95 -4.09 -28.25
N ARG A 165 -10.19 -5.19 -28.41
CA ARG A 165 -10.47 -6.18 -29.47
C ARG A 165 -10.99 -7.51 -28.96
N TYR A 166 -10.80 -7.83 -27.69
CA TYR A 166 -11.02 -9.19 -27.20
C TYR A 166 -12.26 -9.24 -26.31
N SER A 167 -13.26 -10.01 -26.70
CA SER A 167 -14.39 -10.39 -25.84
C SER A 167 -13.97 -11.47 -24.85
N LEU A 168 -13.08 -12.36 -25.27
CA LEU A 168 -12.59 -13.47 -24.45
C LEU A 168 -11.08 -13.63 -24.68
N TRP A 169 -10.33 -13.74 -23.59
CA TRP A 169 -8.91 -14.05 -23.64
C TRP A 169 -8.61 -15.29 -22.78
N SER A 170 -8.14 -16.36 -23.42
CA SER A 170 -8.01 -17.68 -22.80
C SER A 170 -6.64 -18.30 -23.04
N SER A 171 -6.07 -18.87 -21.98
CA SER A 171 -4.85 -19.70 -22.03
C SER A 171 -5.06 -21.05 -22.72
N ALA A 172 -6.32 -21.51 -22.82
CA ALA A 172 -6.69 -22.81 -23.37
C ALA A 172 -7.66 -22.68 -24.57
N PRO A 173 -7.88 -23.75 -25.35
CA PRO A 173 -8.83 -23.74 -26.45
C PRO A 173 -10.24 -23.46 -25.94
N VAL A 174 -10.97 -22.64 -26.68
CA VAL A 174 -12.39 -22.39 -26.45
C VAL A 174 -13.15 -23.36 -27.35
N LEU A 175 -13.76 -24.39 -26.77
CA LEU A 175 -14.55 -25.35 -27.56
C LEU A 175 -15.86 -24.69 -28.05
N SER A 176 -16.42 -25.16 -29.16
CA SER A 176 -17.76 -24.70 -29.56
C SER A 176 -18.80 -25.26 -28.58
N ALA A 177 -19.72 -24.40 -28.12
CA ALA A 177 -20.78 -24.77 -27.19
C ALA A 177 -22.05 -24.00 -27.51
N SER A 178 -23.19 -24.50 -27.02
CA SER A 178 -24.42 -23.71 -26.97
C SER A 178 -24.30 -22.59 -25.93
N ASN A 179 -24.98 -21.47 -26.16
CA ASN A 179 -25.08 -20.31 -25.26
C ASN A 179 -23.76 -19.53 -25.08
N ARG A 180 -22.96 -19.43 -26.14
CA ARG A 180 -21.77 -18.56 -26.19
C ARG A 180 -22.03 -17.43 -27.17
N LEU A 181 -22.12 -16.22 -26.65
CA LEU A 181 -22.38 -15.02 -27.43
C LEU A 181 -21.41 -13.92 -27.01
N THR A 182 -20.83 -13.26 -28.00
CA THR A 182 -20.08 -12.02 -27.81
C THR A 182 -20.64 -10.96 -28.71
N CYS A 183 -20.68 -9.72 -28.23
CA CYS A 183 -21.43 -8.65 -28.88
C CYS A 183 -20.72 -7.32 -28.72
N GLU A 184 -20.72 -6.52 -29.78
CA GLU A 184 -20.30 -5.13 -29.75
C GLU A 184 -21.55 -4.26 -29.65
N THR A 185 -21.70 -3.47 -28.59
CA THR A 185 -22.88 -2.62 -28.44
C THR A 185 -22.66 -1.43 -27.52
N GLU A 186 -23.28 -0.30 -27.85
CA GLU A 186 -23.40 0.85 -26.94
C GLU A 186 -24.50 0.63 -25.88
N VAL A 187 -25.50 -0.19 -26.20
CA VAL A 187 -26.65 -0.48 -25.34
C VAL A 187 -26.68 -1.97 -25.02
N ILE A 188 -26.57 -2.31 -23.74
CA ILE A 188 -26.64 -3.70 -23.25
C ILE A 188 -28.04 -4.25 -23.55
N ASN A 189 -28.16 -5.05 -24.60
CA ASN A 189 -29.42 -5.62 -25.05
C ASN A 189 -29.20 -7.04 -25.58
N LEU A 190 -29.69 -8.02 -24.84
CA LEU A 190 -29.56 -9.44 -25.18
C LEU A 190 -30.28 -9.81 -26.49
N VAL A 191 -31.40 -9.15 -26.81
CA VAL A 191 -32.13 -9.38 -28.07
C VAL A 191 -31.29 -8.95 -29.26
N HIS A 192 -30.69 -7.75 -29.17
CA HIS A 192 -29.81 -7.26 -30.23
C HIS A 192 -28.56 -8.15 -30.36
N CYS A 193 -27.97 -8.51 -29.23
CA CYS A 193 -26.81 -9.40 -29.16
C CYS A 193 -27.07 -10.77 -29.81
N LYS A 194 -28.25 -11.37 -29.58
CA LYS A 194 -28.65 -12.62 -30.25
C LYS A 194 -28.87 -12.46 -31.76
N SER A 195 -29.29 -11.27 -32.22
CA SER A 195 -29.58 -11.00 -33.64
C SER A 195 -28.33 -10.75 -34.50
N SER A 196 -27.28 -10.18 -33.91
CA SER A 196 -26.04 -9.83 -34.62
C SER A 196 -24.81 -9.97 -33.70
N PRO A 197 -24.50 -11.19 -33.24
CA PRO A 197 -23.32 -11.40 -32.39
C PRO A 197 -22.02 -11.26 -33.19
N LEU A 198 -20.94 -10.82 -32.54
CA LEU A 198 -19.58 -10.92 -33.07
C LEU A 198 -19.16 -12.39 -33.17
N SER A 199 -19.29 -13.13 -32.07
CA SER A 199 -19.10 -14.58 -32.02
C SER A 199 -20.34 -15.26 -31.42
N SER A 200 -20.68 -16.41 -31.97
CA SER A 200 -21.81 -17.26 -31.58
C SER A 200 -21.42 -18.74 -31.57
N ASN A 201 -22.37 -19.62 -31.23
CA ASN A 201 -22.15 -21.07 -31.22
C ASN A 201 -21.60 -21.63 -32.55
N ASN A 202 -21.97 -21.01 -33.69
CA ASN A 202 -21.64 -21.50 -35.03
C ASN A 202 -20.64 -20.59 -35.77
N HIS A 203 -20.25 -19.46 -35.18
CA HIS A 203 -19.35 -18.50 -35.80
C HIS A 203 -18.39 -17.94 -34.76
N ARG A 204 -17.10 -18.04 -35.01
CA ARG A 204 -16.05 -17.46 -34.17
C ARG A 204 -15.38 -16.36 -34.96
N ALA A 205 -15.43 -15.14 -34.44
CA ALA A 205 -14.70 -14.00 -34.96
C ALA A 205 -13.35 -13.83 -34.24
N SER A 206 -12.58 -12.84 -34.67
CA SER A 206 -11.26 -12.52 -34.13
C SER A 206 -11.29 -11.88 -32.73
N ASP A 207 -12.48 -11.72 -32.13
CA ASP A 207 -12.65 -11.18 -30.79
C ASP A 207 -12.40 -12.21 -29.68
N ILE A 208 -12.25 -13.49 -30.04
CA ILE A 208 -11.88 -14.56 -29.11
C ILE A 208 -10.41 -14.90 -29.33
N VAL A 209 -9.59 -14.69 -28.29
CA VAL A 209 -8.19 -15.12 -28.25
C VAL A 209 -8.10 -16.37 -27.37
N GLU A 210 -7.52 -17.42 -27.92
CA GLU A 210 -7.37 -18.72 -27.26
C GLU A 210 -5.95 -19.26 -27.42
N ASN A 211 -5.56 -20.21 -26.57
CA ASN A 211 -4.20 -20.78 -26.53
C ASN A 211 -3.11 -19.71 -26.38
N ASP A 212 -3.42 -18.60 -25.71
CA ASP A 212 -2.45 -17.54 -25.55
C ASP A 212 -1.48 -17.86 -24.41
N THR A 213 -0.22 -18.08 -24.78
CA THR A 213 0.88 -18.35 -23.84
C THR A 213 1.18 -17.20 -22.89
N GLN A 214 0.73 -15.97 -23.18
CA GLN A 214 0.86 -14.83 -22.27
C GLN A 214 0.07 -15.03 -20.96
N LEU A 215 -0.94 -15.90 -20.97
CA LEU A 215 -1.71 -16.27 -19.78
C LEU A 215 -1.14 -17.49 -19.04
N ASN A 216 0.02 -18.02 -19.46
CA ASN A 216 0.73 -19.09 -18.73
C ASN A 216 1.54 -18.54 -17.53
N ILE A 217 0.94 -17.60 -16.81
CA ILE A 217 1.48 -17.00 -15.58
C ILE A 217 0.41 -17.06 -14.50
N PRO A 218 0.78 -17.09 -13.21
CA PRO A 218 -0.20 -16.97 -12.14
C PRO A 218 -1.02 -15.68 -12.29
N ILE A 219 -2.33 -15.76 -12.07
CA ILE A 219 -3.24 -14.60 -12.15
C ILE A 219 -2.80 -13.44 -11.23
N ALA A 220 -2.19 -13.75 -10.08
CA ALA A 220 -1.63 -12.76 -9.17
C ALA A 220 -0.42 -12.02 -9.78
N HIS A 221 0.45 -12.75 -10.51
CA HIS A 221 1.55 -12.13 -11.25
C HIS A 221 0.98 -11.21 -12.36
N TYR A 222 0.00 -11.68 -13.12
CA TYR A 222 -0.66 -10.84 -14.12
C TYR A 222 -1.24 -9.56 -13.50
N LEU A 223 -2.00 -9.66 -12.41
CA LEU A 223 -2.68 -8.48 -11.84
C LEU A 223 -1.75 -7.55 -11.06
N PHE A 224 -0.78 -8.09 -10.32
CA PHE A 224 -0.03 -7.35 -9.31
C PHE A 224 1.48 -7.27 -9.58
N ALA A 225 1.93 -7.74 -10.76
CA ALA A 225 3.33 -7.77 -11.22
C ALA A 225 4.32 -8.36 -10.19
N SER A 226 3.94 -9.46 -9.53
CA SER A 226 4.83 -10.14 -8.59
C SER A 226 5.44 -11.42 -9.10
N ASP A 227 6.76 -11.52 -8.90
CA ASP A 227 7.57 -12.74 -9.03
C ASP A 227 7.37 -13.68 -7.81
N LEU A 228 6.11 -13.89 -7.39
CA LEU A 228 5.83 -14.88 -6.36
C LEU A 228 5.80 -16.26 -7.00
N ASP A 229 6.95 -16.93 -6.93
CA ASP A 229 7.09 -18.37 -7.08
C ASP A 229 6.12 -19.08 -6.12
N GLY A 230 4.91 -19.35 -6.58
CA GLY A 230 4.01 -20.38 -6.05
C GLY A 230 3.53 -20.29 -4.60
N SER A 231 3.93 -19.33 -3.76
CA SER A 231 3.57 -19.36 -2.34
C SER A 231 3.06 -18.03 -1.79
N SER A 232 1.76 -18.05 -1.45
CA SER A 232 1.03 -17.14 -0.59
C SER A 232 0.43 -15.89 -1.24
N THR A 233 -0.89 -15.94 -1.45
CA THR A 233 -1.76 -14.78 -1.68
C THR A 233 -1.97 -13.93 -0.43
N ASP A 234 -1.40 -14.32 0.71
CA ASP A 234 -1.64 -13.69 2.01
C ASP A 234 -1.17 -12.23 2.02
N ASP A 235 -0.11 -11.90 1.29
CA ASP A 235 0.38 -10.52 1.21
C ASP A 235 -0.60 -9.59 0.51
N TYR A 236 -1.29 -10.06 -0.54
CA TYR A 236 -2.35 -9.29 -1.19
C TYR A 236 -3.63 -9.24 -0.37
N GLN A 237 -3.95 -10.34 0.31
CA GLN A 237 -5.09 -10.36 1.22
C GLN A 237 -4.91 -9.33 2.34
N LYS A 238 -3.69 -9.09 2.84
CA LYS A 238 -3.40 -8.05 3.85
C LYS A 238 -3.68 -6.64 3.34
N LEU A 239 -3.56 -6.40 2.04
CA LEU A 239 -3.85 -5.11 1.41
C LEU A 239 -5.36 -4.88 1.19
N ALA A 240 -6.19 -5.93 1.33
CA ALA A 240 -7.63 -5.80 1.21
C ALA A 240 -8.22 -4.98 2.36
N TRP A 241 -9.06 -4.02 2.01
CA TRP A 241 -9.80 -3.22 2.97
C TRP A 241 -10.80 -4.08 3.73
N VAL A 242 -11.53 -4.91 2.99
CA VAL A 242 -12.54 -5.82 3.53
C VAL A 242 -12.04 -7.24 3.37
N LYS A 243 -11.96 -7.97 4.48
CA LYS A 243 -11.73 -9.40 4.51
C LYS A 243 -12.95 -10.07 5.13
N ALA A 244 -13.59 -10.96 4.38
CA ALA A 244 -14.75 -11.70 4.86
C ALA A 244 -14.73 -13.13 4.32
N THR A 245 -15.62 -13.97 4.84
CA THR A 245 -15.80 -15.36 4.37
C THR A 245 -17.01 -15.51 3.45
N SER A 246 -17.87 -14.49 3.36
CA SER A 246 -18.99 -14.43 2.44
C SER A 246 -19.31 -12.99 2.01
N CYS A 247 -20.18 -12.85 1.00
CA CYS A 247 -20.63 -11.57 0.47
C CYS A 247 -21.96 -11.06 1.07
N ASP A 248 -22.43 -11.68 2.17
CA ASP A 248 -23.73 -11.35 2.77
C ASP A 248 -23.77 -9.95 3.42
N SER A 249 -22.61 -9.39 3.76
CA SER A 249 -22.48 -8.09 4.43
C SER A 249 -21.24 -7.35 3.94
N LEU A 250 -21.27 -6.94 2.67
CA LEU A 250 -20.23 -6.11 2.08
C LEU A 250 -20.47 -4.64 2.45
N PRO A 251 -19.49 -3.96 3.09
CA PRO A 251 -19.61 -2.55 3.37
C PRO A 251 -19.49 -1.73 2.08
N SER A 252 -20.12 -0.56 2.07
CA SER A 252 -20.05 0.41 0.97
C SER A 252 -19.70 1.79 1.54
N PRO A 253 -18.73 2.53 0.95
CA PRO A 253 -17.90 2.17 -0.19
C PRO A 253 -16.66 1.32 0.22
N ALA A 254 -16.30 0.29 -0.57
CA ALA A 254 -15.08 -0.48 -0.39
C ALA A 254 -14.43 -0.75 -1.76
N SER A 255 -13.19 -0.30 -1.95
CA SER A 255 -12.46 -0.43 -3.23
C SER A 255 -11.77 -1.78 -3.42
N PHE A 256 -11.39 -2.46 -2.33
CA PHE A 256 -10.74 -3.78 -2.36
C PHE A 256 -11.36 -4.72 -1.34
N ILE A 257 -12.02 -5.76 -1.84
CA ILE A 257 -12.73 -6.77 -1.06
C ILE A 257 -12.11 -8.13 -1.36
N TRP A 258 -11.72 -8.85 -0.30
CA TRP A 258 -11.21 -10.21 -0.37
C TRP A 258 -12.12 -11.16 0.40
N ILE A 259 -12.65 -12.15 -0.30
CA ILE A 259 -13.57 -13.15 0.24
C ILE A 259 -12.88 -14.50 0.21
N THR A 260 -12.67 -15.12 1.37
CA THR A 260 -12.17 -16.49 1.46
C THR A 260 -13.35 -17.43 1.71
N GLY A 261 -13.86 -18.04 0.65
CA GLY A 261 -15.07 -18.87 0.68
C GLY A 261 -16.15 -18.42 -0.30
N HIS A 262 -17.37 -18.90 -0.10
CA HIS A 262 -18.47 -18.69 -1.04
C HIS A 262 -19.01 -17.25 -0.99
N CYS A 263 -19.07 -16.60 -2.14
CA CYS A 263 -19.63 -15.28 -2.35
C CYS A 263 -20.95 -15.36 -3.10
N ARG A 264 -22.05 -15.09 -2.40
CA ARG A 264 -23.38 -14.94 -3.01
C ARG A 264 -23.80 -13.48 -3.00
N ILE A 265 -24.02 -12.92 -4.18
CA ILE A 265 -24.63 -11.60 -4.36
C ILE A 265 -26.11 -11.80 -4.57
N ARG A 266 -26.92 -11.27 -3.65
CA ARG A 266 -28.36 -11.51 -3.63
C ARG A 266 -29.08 -10.78 -4.74
N ALA A 267 -30.30 -11.21 -5.03
CA ALA A 267 -31.11 -10.60 -6.07
C ALA A 267 -31.20 -9.07 -5.89
N LYS A 268 -31.01 -8.32 -6.98
CA LYS A 268 -30.99 -6.84 -7.03
C LYS A 268 -29.89 -6.16 -6.19
N GLN A 269 -29.00 -6.91 -5.55
CA GLN A 269 -27.88 -6.32 -4.82
C GLN A 269 -26.85 -5.77 -5.81
N MET A 270 -26.33 -4.59 -5.49
CA MET A 270 -25.29 -3.93 -6.25
C MET A 270 -24.01 -3.87 -5.41
N VAL A 271 -22.89 -4.36 -5.95
CA VAL A 271 -21.57 -4.24 -5.34
C VAL A 271 -20.76 -3.23 -6.13
N GLY A 272 -20.35 -2.14 -5.47
CA GLY A 272 -19.70 -1.02 -6.13
C GLY A 272 -20.67 -0.12 -6.90
N SER A 273 -20.10 0.84 -7.63
CA SER A 273 -20.81 1.69 -8.58
C SER A 273 -19.86 2.17 -9.68
N SER A 274 -20.37 2.85 -10.70
CA SER A 274 -19.51 3.51 -11.70
C SER A 274 -18.58 4.58 -11.09
N ALA A 275 -19.01 5.27 -10.02
CA ALA A 275 -18.19 6.28 -9.34
C ALA A 275 -17.20 5.68 -8.32
N ALA A 276 -17.51 4.50 -7.79
CA ALA A 276 -16.69 3.78 -6.81
C ALA A 276 -16.65 2.29 -7.19
N PRO A 277 -15.88 1.91 -8.22
CA PRO A 277 -15.73 0.52 -8.63
C PRO A 277 -14.95 -0.27 -7.58
N VAL A 278 -15.08 -1.60 -7.62
CA VAL A 278 -14.45 -2.50 -6.64
C VAL A 278 -13.52 -3.51 -7.31
N LEU A 279 -12.42 -3.84 -6.63
CA LEU A 279 -11.69 -5.08 -6.83
C LEU A 279 -12.27 -6.12 -5.87
N LEU A 280 -12.95 -7.13 -6.40
CA LEU A 280 -13.52 -8.23 -5.64
C LEU A 280 -12.75 -9.52 -5.95
N VAL A 281 -12.02 -10.03 -4.96
CA VAL A 281 -11.34 -11.32 -5.05
C VAL A 281 -12.14 -12.36 -4.28
N ILE A 282 -12.53 -13.44 -4.94
CA ILE A 282 -13.16 -14.62 -4.32
C ILE A 282 -12.15 -15.75 -4.36
N GLU A 283 -11.57 -16.05 -3.21
CA GLU A 283 -10.60 -17.11 -3.02
C GLU A 283 -11.27 -18.40 -2.54
N ASN A 284 -10.96 -19.51 -3.21
CA ASN A 284 -11.35 -20.87 -2.82
C ASN A 284 -12.87 -21.02 -2.56
N GLY A 285 -13.69 -20.43 -3.42
CA GLY A 285 -15.14 -20.42 -3.24
C GLY A 285 -15.94 -20.36 -4.52
N HIS A 286 -17.25 -20.23 -4.34
CA HIS A 286 -18.22 -20.06 -5.43
C HIS A 286 -18.55 -18.58 -5.57
N LEU A 287 -18.71 -18.13 -6.81
CA LEU A 287 -19.35 -16.85 -7.12
C LEU A 287 -20.75 -17.14 -7.62
N GLU A 288 -21.78 -16.70 -6.89
CA GLU A 288 -23.17 -16.79 -7.30
C GLU A 288 -23.80 -15.39 -7.37
N LEU A 289 -24.27 -15.00 -8.55
CA LEU A 289 -25.06 -13.79 -8.75
C LEU A 289 -26.52 -14.20 -9.00
N GLU A 290 -27.39 -13.82 -8.08
CA GLU A 290 -28.84 -14.00 -8.19
C GLU A 290 -29.50 -12.92 -9.07
N ASP A 291 -30.74 -13.14 -9.50
CA ASP A 291 -31.43 -12.30 -10.48
C ASP A 291 -31.28 -10.78 -10.25
N GLN A 292 -30.92 -10.06 -11.32
CA GLN A 292 -30.67 -8.60 -11.32
C GLN A 292 -29.52 -8.13 -10.38
N ALA A 293 -28.73 -9.02 -9.80
CA ALA A 293 -27.50 -8.65 -9.12
C ALA A 293 -26.49 -8.00 -10.08
N SER A 294 -25.73 -7.03 -9.59
CA SER A 294 -24.69 -6.37 -10.37
C SER A 294 -23.42 -6.08 -9.59
N ILE A 295 -22.28 -6.17 -10.25
CA ILE A 295 -20.97 -5.80 -9.71
C ILE A 295 -20.33 -4.78 -10.65
N PHE A 296 -19.87 -3.66 -10.12
CA PHE A 296 -19.12 -2.64 -10.86
C PHE A 296 -17.65 -2.74 -10.48
N GLY A 297 -16.82 -3.28 -11.38
CA GLY A 297 -15.38 -3.39 -11.13
C GLY A 297 -14.73 -4.63 -11.73
N MET A 298 -13.65 -5.04 -11.09
CA MET A 298 -12.87 -6.21 -11.45
C MET A 298 -13.17 -7.35 -10.48
N VAL A 299 -13.59 -8.48 -11.00
CA VAL A 299 -13.87 -9.70 -10.22
C VAL A 299 -12.81 -10.74 -10.53
N VAL A 300 -12.22 -11.32 -9.49
CA VAL A 300 -11.20 -12.36 -9.60
C VAL A 300 -11.72 -13.62 -8.90
N SER A 301 -12.05 -14.64 -9.67
CA SER A 301 -12.40 -15.97 -9.15
C SER A 301 -11.12 -16.81 -9.06
N LEU A 302 -10.62 -16.94 -7.84
CA LEU A 302 -9.30 -17.44 -7.53
C LEU A 302 -9.38 -18.79 -6.81
N ARG A 303 -8.72 -19.79 -7.36
CA ARG A 303 -8.46 -21.08 -6.71
C ARG A 303 -6.98 -21.17 -6.42
N VAL A 304 -6.64 -21.19 -5.14
CA VAL A 304 -5.28 -21.43 -4.64
C VAL A 304 -5.14 -22.87 -4.16
N ASN A 305 -6.23 -23.47 -3.67
CA ASN A 305 -6.25 -24.82 -3.13
C ASN A 305 -7.18 -25.74 -3.94
N ASN A 306 -6.65 -26.90 -4.31
CA ASN A 306 -7.39 -27.87 -5.12
C ASN A 306 -8.52 -28.62 -4.38
N GLN A 307 -8.57 -28.54 -3.05
CA GLN A 307 -9.56 -29.24 -2.21
C GLN A 307 -10.92 -28.53 -2.11
N PHE A 308 -11.00 -27.24 -2.44
CA PHE A 308 -12.25 -26.49 -2.41
C PHE A 308 -13.01 -26.65 -3.70
N SER A 309 -14.33 -26.56 -3.67
CA SER A 309 -15.16 -26.50 -4.88
C SER A 309 -15.19 -25.07 -5.44
N TRP A 310 -15.15 -24.95 -6.77
CA TRP A 310 -15.19 -23.67 -7.48
C TRP A 310 -16.29 -23.72 -8.53
N LYS A 311 -17.04 -22.62 -8.63
CA LYS A 311 -18.14 -22.44 -9.59
C LYS A 311 -18.40 -20.96 -9.73
N VAL A 312 -18.67 -20.52 -10.95
CA VAL A 312 -19.18 -19.17 -11.21
C VAL A 312 -20.55 -19.34 -11.84
N LYS A 313 -21.58 -18.97 -11.12
CA LYS A 313 -22.98 -19.12 -11.52
C LYS A 313 -23.65 -17.76 -11.53
N MET A 314 -24.10 -17.34 -12.70
CA MET A 314 -24.76 -16.06 -12.89
C MET A 314 -26.15 -16.28 -13.47
N ALA A 315 -27.18 -15.74 -12.83
CA ALA A 315 -28.53 -15.72 -13.39
C ALA A 315 -28.58 -14.83 -14.66
N GLU A 316 -29.54 -15.06 -15.55
CA GLU A 316 -29.58 -14.45 -16.89
C GLU A 316 -29.52 -12.90 -16.87
N ASN A 317 -30.22 -12.26 -15.93
CA ASN A 317 -30.29 -10.79 -15.82
C ASN A 317 -29.21 -10.16 -14.93
N THR A 318 -28.19 -10.93 -14.56
CA THR A 318 -27.08 -10.43 -13.75
C THR A 318 -25.96 -9.90 -14.62
N LYS A 319 -25.12 -9.02 -14.08
CA LYS A 319 -24.04 -8.44 -14.85
C LYS A 319 -22.86 -8.03 -13.99
N ILE A 320 -21.66 -8.30 -14.51
CA ILE A 320 -20.43 -7.64 -14.06
C ILE A 320 -20.16 -6.52 -15.06
N ILE A 321 -20.11 -5.26 -14.61
CA ILE A 321 -19.68 -4.10 -15.40
C ILE A 321 -18.20 -3.89 -15.09
N GLY A 322 -17.34 -4.26 -16.04
CA GLY A 322 -15.89 -4.30 -15.88
C GLY A 322 -15.32 -5.60 -16.44
N SER A 323 -14.64 -6.40 -15.61
CA SER A 323 -13.98 -7.63 -16.05
C SER A 323 -14.07 -8.74 -15.01
N LEU A 324 -14.12 -9.98 -15.50
CA LEU A 324 -14.00 -11.21 -14.70
C LEU A 324 -12.74 -11.98 -15.13
N LEU A 325 -11.90 -12.32 -14.16
CA LEU A 325 -10.74 -13.17 -14.35
C LEU A 325 -10.93 -14.47 -13.56
N VAL A 326 -10.60 -15.60 -14.19
CA VAL A 326 -10.78 -16.93 -13.60
C VAL A 326 -9.52 -17.78 -13.80
N ASN A 327 -8.99 -18.38 -12.73
CA ASN A 327 -7.80 -19.25 -12.81
C ASN A 327 -8.09 -20.74 -12.63
N HIS A 328 -9.35 -21.13 -12.58
CA HIS A 328 -9.78 -22.50 -12.40
C HIS A 328 -10.67 -22.95 -13.57
N PRO A 329 -10.83 -24.26 -13.79
CA PRO A 329 -11.78 -24.79 -14.75
C PRO A 329 -13.18 -24.27 -14.49
N THR A 330 -13.98 -24.01 -15.52
CA THR A 330 -15.40 -23.74 -15.30
C THR A 330 -16.18 -25.06 -15.17
N SER A 331 -17.43 -24.98 -14.73
CA SER A 331 -18.34 -26.13 -14.63
C SER A 331 -19.43 -26.07 -15.71
N SER A 332 -20.20 -27.14 -15.87
CA SER A 332 -21.31 -27.21 -16.83
C SER A 332 -22.46 -26.25 -16.53
N ASP A 333 -22.66 -25.92 -15.26
CA ASP A 333 -23.63 -24.94 -14.77
C ASP A 333 -23.09 -23.50 -14.74
N SER A 334 -21.86 -23.28 -15.24
CA SER A 334 -21.29 -21.94 -15.31
C SER A 334 -21.91 -21.13 -16.44
N HIS A 335 -22.41 -19.95 -16.10
CA HIS A 335 -22.82 -18.93 -17.06
C HIS A 335 -22.17 -17.60 -16.68
N PHE A 336 -21.68 -16.86 -17.67
CA PHE A 336 -21.03 -15.56 -17.47
C PHE A 336 -21.80 -14.46 -18.20
N ASN A 337 -22.06 -13.34 -17.54
CA ASN A 337 -22.64 -12.16 -18.18
C ASN A 337 -21.81 -10.94 -17.78
N VAL A 338 -20.93 -10.49 -18.69
CA VAL A 338 -19.95 -9.44 -18.40
C VAL A 338 -20.01 -8.37 -19.48
N VAL A 339 -20.14 -7.12 -19.02
CA VAL A 339 -20.11 -5.92 -19.85
C VAL A 339 -18.78 -5.24 -19.63
N TYR A 340 -17.96 -5.18 -20.67
CA TYR A 340 -16.65 -4.58 -20.58
C TYR A 340 -16.76 -3.07 -20.41
N ASP A 341 -16.10 -2.54 -19.37
CA ASP A 341 -15.96 -1.10 -19.13
C ASP A 341 -14.52 -0.79 -18.73
N HIS A 342 -13.69 -0.51 -19.74
CA HIS A 342 -12.28 -0.21 -19.52
C HIS A 342 -12.07 1.09 -18.75
N ALA A 343 -12.92 2.11 -18.97
CA ALA A 343 -12.81 3.38 -18.26
C ALA A 343 -13.03 3.19 -16.75
N LEU A 344 -14.02 2.37 -16.40
CA LEU A 344 -14.29 1.97 -15.02
C LEU A 344 -13.11 1.18 -14.41
N LEU A 345 -12.49 0.27 -15.17
CA LEU A 345 -11.31 -0.47 -14.70
C LEU A 345 -10.08 0.43 -14.53
N ARG A 346 -9.88 1.43 -15.40
CA ARG A 346 -8.84 2.46 -15.24
C ARG A 346 -9.09 3.34 -14.02
N GLN A 347 -10.34 3.69 -13.76
CA GLN A 347 -10.72 4.43 -12.55
C GLN A 347 -10.45 3.61 -11.30
N LEU A 348 -10.75 2.30 -11.32
CA LEU A 348 -10.39 1.38 -10.25
C LEU A 348 -8.87 1.36 -10.04
N GLN A 349 -8.09 1.15 -11.11
CA GLN A 349 -6.62 1.14 -11.06
C GLN A 349 -6.04 2.43 -10.46
N ARG A 350 -6.64 3.59 -10.77
CA ARG A 350 -6.22 4.91 -10.27
C ARG A 350 -6.81 5.29 -8.92
N SER A 351 -7.64 4.42 -8.33
CA SER A 351 -8.25 4.67 -7.02
C SER A 351 -7.15 4.88 -5.97
N PRO A 352 -7.23 5.93 -5.13
CA PRO A 352 -6.25 6.18 -4.06
C PRO A 352 -6.07 4.98 -3.14
N ALA A 353 -7.16 4.27 -2.85
CA ALA A 353 -7.15 3.09 -1.97
C ALA A 353 -6.45 1.86 -2.59
N LEU A 354 -6.16 1.88 -3.89
CA LEU A 354 -5.36 0.86 -4.58
C LEU A 354 -3.96 1.36 -4.93
N GLN A 355 -3.55 2.58 -4.55
CA GLN A 355 -2.19 3.03 -4.76
C GLN A 355 -1.26 2.49 -3.67
N GLN A 356 -0.11 1.96 -4.08
CA GLN A 356 0.97 1.59 -3.20
C GLN A 356 2.07 2.65 -3.24
N LEU A 357 2.79 2.79 -2.13
CA LEU A 357 3.97 3.62 -2.04
C LEU A 357 5.14 2.77 -1.52
N ALA A 358 6.27 2.85 -2.18
CA ALA A 358 7.51 2.25 -1.73
C ALA A 358 8.66 3.27 -1.76
N VAL A 359 9.63 3.10 -0.87
CA VAL A 359 10.91 3.83 -0.93
C VAL A 359 11.86 3.04 -1.82
N ILE A 360 12.61 3.73 -2.67
CA ILE A 360 13.64 3.12 -3.52
C ILE A 360 14.85 2.78 -2.63
N PRO A 361 15.19 1.49 -2.45
CA PRO A 361 16.28 1.09 -1.57
C PRO A 361 17.61 1.76 -1.93
N GLY A 362 18.37 2.16 -0.91
CA GLY A 362 19.70 2.79 -1.11
C GLY A 362 19.69 4.28 -1.46
N THR A 363 18.51 4.89 -1.67
CA THR A 363 18.38 6.34 -1.90
C THR A 363 18.26 7.15 -0.61
N GLU A 364 18.07 6.46 0.52
CA GLU A 364 17.96 7.08 1.83
C GLU A 364 19.28 7.71 2.27
N LYS A 365 19.28 9.02 2.45
CA LYS A 365 20.42 9.72 3.03
C LYS A 365 20.28 9.80 4.56
N PRO A 366 21.38 9.58 5.32
CA PRO A 366 21.37 9.76 6.77
C PRO A 366 21.00 11.20 7.10
N GLY A 367 20.10 11.37 8.07
CA GLY A 367 19.52 12.68 8.33
C GLY A 367 20.55 13.65 8.89
N THR A 368 20.71 14.80 8.24
CA THR A 368 21.62 15.86 8.73
C THR A 368 20.91 16.69 9.80
N VAL A 369 21.57 16.88 10.93
CA VAL A 369 21.14 17.82 11.97
C VAL A 369 21.93 19.12 11.75
N LYS A 370 21.21 20.20 11.47
CA LYS A 370 21.77 21.56 11.43
C LYS A 370 21.35 22.34 12.67
#